data_AF-A0A493ST55-F1
#
_entry.id   AF-A0A493ST55-F1
#
_cell.length_a   1.000
_cell.length_b   1.000
_cell.length_c   1.000
_cell.angle_alpha   90.00
_cell.angle_beta   90.00
_cell.angle_gamma   90.00
#
_symmetry.space_group_name_H-M   'P 1'
#
loop_
_entity.id
_entity.type
_entity.pdbx_description
1 polymer ?
#
loop_
_entity_poly.entity_id
_entity_poly.type
_entity_poly.pdbx_seq_one_letter_code
_entity_poly.pdbx_strand_id
1 'polypeptide(L)'
;MKKMSNIYESAANTLGIFNSPCLTKVELRVACKGISDRDALSKPDPCVILKMQSHGQWFEVDRTEVIRTCINPVFSKLFTVDFYFEEVQRLRFEVHDISSNHNGLKEADFLGGMECTLGQVGITAVFFSCH
;
A
#
# COMPACT_ATOMS: atom_id res chain seq x y z
N MET A 1 40.08 18.98 4.60
CA MET A 1 38.61 18.84 4.67
C MET A 1 38.10 18.32 3.32
N LYS A 2 37.39 17.17 3.37
CA LYS A 2 36.43 16.53 2.43
C LYS A 2 36.44 16.94 0.93
N LYS A 3 36.32 16.03 -0.04
CA LYS A 3 35.44 14.85 -0.04
C LYS A 3 35.96 13.79 -1.03
N MET A 4 36.23 12.61 -0.48
CA MET A 4 36.57 11.38 -1.18
C MET A 4 35.27 10.57 -1.28
N SER A 5 34.71 10.41 -2.48
CA SER A 5 33.76 9.35 -2.84
C SER A 5 33.26 9.59 -4.27
N ASN A 6 33.81 8.87 -5.25
CA ASN A 6 33.17 8.53 -6.54
C ASN A 6 33.95 7.40 -7.26
N ILE A 7 34.67 6.57 -6.50
CA ILE A 7 35.50 5.48 -7.08
C ILE A 7 34.74 4.15 -7.02
N TYR A 8 33.90 3.94 -6.00
CA TYR A 8 33.05 2.76 -5.87
C TYR A 8 31.97 2.67 -6.96
N GLU A 9 31.42 3.82 -7.38
CA GLU A 9 30.36 3.92 -8.40
C GLU A 9 30.87 3.68 -9.83
N SER A 10 32.17 3.91 -10.07
CA SER A 10 32.80 3.63 -11.37
C SER A 10 33.22 2.17 -11.52
N ALA A 11 33.65 1.53 -10.43
CA ALA A 11 34.01 0.10 -10.43
C ALA A 11 32.77 -0.80 -10.53
N ALA A 12 31.69 -0.40 -9.88
CA ALA A 12 30.34 -0.98 -9.94
C ALA A 12 29.82 -1.21 -11.38
N ASN A 13 29.94 -0.19 -12.24
CA ASN A 13 29.49 -0.23 -13.63
C ASN A 13 30.41 -1.06 -14.54
N THR A 14 31.69 -1.16 -14.21
CA THR A 14 32.69 -1.84 -15.06
C THR A 14 32.70 -3.36 -14.81
N LEU A 15 32.35 -3.80 -13.61
CA LEU A 15 32.34 -5.22 -13.23
C LEU A 15 31.01 -5.93 -13.48
N GLY A 16 29.98 -5.24 -13.98
CA GLY A 16 28.63 -5.82 -14.16
C GLY A 16 27.96 -6.26 -12.85
N ILE A 17 28.45 -5.78 -11.70
CA ILE A 17 28.02 -6.21 -10.37
C ILE A 17 26.67 -5.56 -9.97
N PHE A 18 26.30 -4.46 -10.62
CA PHE A 18 24.95 -3.91 -10.52
C PHE A 18 24.24 -4.20 -11.82
N ASN A 19 23.81 -5.45 -11.98
CA ASN A 19 22.54 -5.69 -12.64
C ASN A 19 21.56 -4.79 -11.88
N SER A 20 21.21 -3.63 -12.43
CA SER A 20 20.15 -2.82 -11.83
C SER A 20 18.98 -3.79 -11.72
N PRO A 21 18.51 -4.15 -10.50
CA PRO A 21 17.43 -5.11 -10.38
C PRO A 21 16.34 -4.58 -11.30
N CYS A 22 15.70 -5.44 -12.09
CA CYS A 22 14.72 -5.04 -13.10
C CYS A 22 13.58 -4.26 -12.42
N LEU A 23 13.81 -2.97 -12.22
CA LEU A 23 13.07 -2.11 -11.33
C LEU A 23 12.04 -1.39 -12.17
N THR A 24 10.79 -1.74 -11.95
CA THR A 24 9.67 -1.12 -12.63
C THR A 24 8.80 -0.43 -11.60
N LYS A 25 8.33 0.79 -11.89
CA LYS A 25 7.35 1.44 -11.02
C LYS A 25 5.96 0.97 -11.38
N VAL A 26 5.20 0.54 -10.38
CA VAL A 26 3.82 0.08 -10.54
C VAL A 26 2.90 1.04 -9.79
N GLU A 27 1.77 1.33 -10.42
CA GLU A 27 0.73 2.18 -9.86
C GLU A 27 -0.48 1.33 -9.46
N LEU A 28 -0.87 1.39 -8.18
CA LEU A 28 -1.95 0.58 -7.64
C LEU A 28 -3.14 1.48 -7.31
N ARG A 29 -4.27 1.17 -7.94
CA ARG A 29 -5.58 1.78 -7.68
C ARG A 29 -6.41 0.87 -6.80
N VAL A 30 -7.09 1.46 -5.83
CA VAL A 30 -7.88 0.75 -4.83
C VAL A 30 -9.32 1.25 -4.86
N ALA A 31 -10.26 0.31 -4.81
CA ALA A 31 -11.67 0.58 -4.59
C ALA A 31 -12.27 -0.54 -3.73
N CYS A 32 -13.12 -0.18 -2.77
CA CYS A 32 -13.85 -1.16 -1.96
C CYS A 32 -15.31 -1.26 -2.39
N LYS A 33 -15.87 -2.45 -2.19
CA LYS A 33 -17.28 -2.73 -2.44
C LYS A 33 -17.86 -3.54 -1.28
N GLY A 34 -19.06 -3.17 -0.85
CA GLY A 34 -19.80 -3.91 0.17
C GLY A 34 -19.14 -3.90 1.54
N ILE A 35 -18.55 -2.77 1.95
CA ILE A 35 -18.09 -2.63 3.34
C ILE A 35 -19.29 -2.85 4.27
N SER A 36 -19.14 -3.80 5.21
CA SER A 36 -20.23 -4.25 6.07
C SER A 36 -20.69 -3.12 6.99
N ASP A 37 -22.00 -2.86 6.97
CA ASP A 37 -22.65 -1.87 7.82
C ASP A 37 -22.93 -2.55 9.17
N ARG A 38 -21.94 -2.53 10.08
CA ARG A 38 -22.07 -3.18 11.40
C ARG A 38 -23.23 -2.61 12.20
N ASP A 39 -23.54 -1.34 11.98
CA ASP A 39 -24.65 -0.63 12.59
C ASP A 39 -25.42 0.12 11.50
N ALA A 40 -26.59 -0.39 11.10
CA ALA A 40 -27.47 0.17 10.04
C ALA A 40 -27.91 1.65 10.23
N LEU A 41 -27.36 2.34 11.24
CA LEU A 41 -27.58 3.72 11.61
C LEU A 41 -26.44 4.65 11.17
N SER A 42 -25.21 4.16 10.94
CA SER A 42 -24.07 5.00 10.53
C SER A 42 -23.15 4.31 9.53
N LYS A 43 -23.07 4.88 8.32
CA LYS A 43 -22.12 4.44 7.29
C LYS A 43 -20.68 4.77 7.70
N PRO A 44 -19.70 3.91 7.36
CA PRO A 44 -18.31 4.14 7.70
C PRO A 44 -17.69 5.28 6.88
N ASP A 45 -16.58 5.82 7.40
CA ASP A 45 -15.68 6.76 6.75
C ASP A 45 -14.38 6.02 6.33
N PRO A 46 -14.40 5.16 5.29
CA PRO A 46 -13.28 4.30 4.95
C PRO A 46 -12.02 5.03 4.50
N CYS A 47 -10.88 4.49 4.94
CA CYS A 47 -9.52 4.79 4.50
C CYS A 47 -8.76 3.48 4.28
N VAL A 48 -7.97 3.39 3.21
CA VAL A 48 -7.10 2.23 2.97
C VAL A 48 -5.66 2.56 3.31
N ILE A 49 -5.05 1.70 4.13
CA ILE A 49 -3.64 1.74 4.48
C ILE A 49 -2.92 0.64 3.71
N LEU A 50 -1.93 1.03 2.91
CA LEU A 50 -1.01 0.11 2.27
C LEU A 50 0.16 -0.17 3.21
N LYS A 51 0.40 -1.45 3.48
CA LYS A 51 1.55 -1.94 4.23
C LYS A 51 2.39 -2.87 3.37
N MET A 52 3.69 -2.90 3.65
CA MET A 52 4.65 -3.82 3.03
C MET A 52 5.39 -4.59 4.11
N GLN A 53 5.66 -5.88 3.86
CA GLN A 53 6.42 -6.70 4.79
C GLN A 53 7.92 -6.55 4.54
N SER A 54 8.68 -6.27 5.60
CA SER A 54 10.14 -6.31 5.60
C SER A 54 10.64 -7.00 6.88
N HIS A 55 11.60 -7.92 6.77
CA HIS A 55 12.14 -8.69 7.91
C HIS A 55 11.07 -9.30 8.84
N GLY A 56 9.96 -9.78 8.27
CA GLY A 56 8.85 -10.37 9.02
C GLY A 56 7.88 -9.38 9.65
N GLN A 57 8.18 -8.07 9.60
CA GLN A 57 7.35 -7.01 10.17
C GLN A 57 6.61 -6.24 9.07
N TRP A 58 5.41 -5.75 9.40
CA TRP A 58 4.60 -4.94 8.50
C TRP A 58 4.82 -3.46 8.76
N PHE A 59 5.09 -2.69 7.71
CA PHE A 59 5.30 -1.26 7.78
C PHE A 59 4.27 -0.54 6.91
N GLU A 60 3.68 0.52 7.43
CA GLU A 60 2.86 1.43 6.63
C GLU A 60 3.73 2.09 5.56
N VAL A 61 3.30 1.93 4.31
CA VAL A 61 3.92 2.58 3.15
C VAL A 61 3.23 3.92 2.90
N ASP A 62 1.90 3.89 2.83
CA ASP A 62 1.09 5.06 2.51
C ASP A 62 -0.40 4.79 2.84
N ARG A 63 -1.24 5.81 2.71
CA ARG A 63 -2.69 5.74 2.92
C ARG A 63 -3.48 6.52 1.87
N THR A 64 -4.74 6.17 1.66
CA THR A 64 -5.68 6.93 0.83
C THR A 64 -6.24 8.14 1.56
N GLU A 65 -7.02 8.95 0.85
CA GLU A 65 -7.97 9.85 1.48
C GLU A 65 -9.07 9.07 2.23
N VAL A 66 -9.73 9.75 3.16
CA VAL A 66 -10.93 9.26 3.85
C VAL A 66 -12.15 9.67 3.02
N ILE A 67 -13.01 8.70 2.66
CA ILE A 67 -14.27 8.98 1.96
C ILE A 67 -15.41 8.87 2.96
N ARG A 68 -16.08 9.97 3.27
CA ARG A 68 -17.10 9.98 4.32
C ARG A 68 -18.39 9.24 3.93
N THR A 69 -18.96 8.49 4.86
CA THR A 69 -20.28 7.86 4.79
C THR A 69 -20.48 6.98 3.56
N CYS A 70 -19.48 6.16 3.21
CA CYS A 70 -19.45 5.41 1.95
C CYS A 70 -19.07 3.94 2.14
N ILE A 71 -19.94 3.04 1.68
CA ILE A 71 -19.71 1.58 1.73
C ILE A 71 -19.07 1.00 0.45
N ASN A 72 -18.95 1.82 -0.60
CA ASN A 72 -18.33 1.44 -1.88
C ASN A 72 -17.32 2.52 -2.34
N PRO A 73 -16.30 2.85 -1.53
CA PRO A 73 -15.37 3.93 -1.84
C PRO A 73 -14.50 3.60 -3.06
N VAL A 74 -14.37 4.56 -3.97
CA VAL A 74 -13.35 4.57 -5.03
C VAL A 74 -12.36 5.66 -4.70
N PHE A 75 -11.11 5.28 -4.43
CA PHE A 75 -10.09 6.23 -3.99
C PHE A 75 -9.35 6.84 -5.18
N SER A 76 -9.07 8.13 -5.08
CA SER A 76 -8.28 8.90 -6.05
C SER A 76 -6.78 8.69 -5.84
N LYS A 77 -6.37 8.34 -4.61
CA LYS A 77 -4.98 7.99 -4.29
C LYS A 77 -4.48 6.86 -5.18
N LEU A 78 -3.29 7.09 -5.73
CA LEU A 78 -2.52 6.10 -6.48
C LEU A 78 -1.30 5.72 -5.66
N PHE A 79 -1.19 4.45 -5.28
CA PHE A 79 0.02 3.98 -4.61
C PHE A 79 1.09 3.70 -5.67
N THR A 80 2.23 4.38 -5.59
CA THR A 80 3.39 4.09 -6.44
C THR A 80 4.34 3.19 -5.68
N VAL A 81 4.58 1.99 -6.19
CA VAL A 81 5.45 1.00 -5.56
C VAL A 81 6.52 0.56 -6.55
N ASP A 82 7.75 0.51 -6.06
CA ASP A 82 8.89 -0.02 -6.79
C ASP A 82 8.79 -1.56 -6.84
N PHE A 83 8.71 -2.14 -8.04
CA PHE A 83 8.68 -3.58 -8.26
C PHE A 83 10.08 -4.10 -8.57
N TYR A 84 10.53 -5.06 -7.76
CA TYR A 84 11.81 -5.75 -7.91
C TYR A 84 11.54 -7.19 -8.33
N PHE A 85 11.88 -7.52 -9.58
CA PHE A 85 11.58 -8.84 -10.17
C PHE A 85 12.12 -10.03 -9.38
N GLU A 86 13.26 -9.87 -8.70
CA GLU A 86 13.93 -10.92 -7.94
C GLU A 86 13.41 -11.06 -6.50
N GLU A 87 12.48 -10.20 -6.07
CA GLU A 87 11.97 -10.16 -4.71
C GLU A 87 10.49 -10.50 -4.60
N VAL A 88 10.15 -11.27 -3.55
CA VAL A 88 8.75 -11.51 -3.18
C VAL A 88 8.29 -10.37 -2.28
N GLN A 89 7.79 -9.29 -2.88
CA GLN A 89 7.29 -8.14 -2.15
C GLN A 89 5.85 -8.37 -1.69
N ARG A 90 5.67 -8.59 -0.37
CA ARG A 90 4.36 -8.84 0.22
C ARG A 90 3.70 -7.53 0.61
N LEU A 91 2.48 -7.33 0.12
CA LEU A 91 1.64 -6.17 0.39
C LEU A 91 0.46 -6.60 1.25
N ARG A 92 0.02 -5.68 2.11
CA ARG A 92 -1.20 -5.81 2.89
C ARG A 92 -1.98 -4.51 2.77
N PHE A 93 -3.24 -4.62 2.41
CA PHE A 93 -4.14 -3.50 2.33
C PHE A 93 -5.17 -3.64 3.42
N GLU A 94 -5.31 -2.61 4.25
CA GLU A 94 -6.25 -2.60 5.37
C GLU A 94 -7.23 -1.45 5.22
N VAL A 95 -8.52 -1.76 5.33
CA VAL A 95 -9.60 -0.78 5.34
C VAL A 95 -9.94 -0.47 6.78
N HIS A 96 -9.93 0.82 7.13
CA HIS A 96 -10.23 1.33 8.46
C HIS A 96 -11.34 2.38 8.39
N ASP A 97 -12.22 2.39 9.40
CA ASP A 97 -13.21 3.46 9.61
C ASP A 97 -12.56 4.61 10.38
N ILE A 98 -12.44 5.78 9.75
CA ILE A 98 -11.90 7.00 10.35
C ILE A 98 -13.03 7.97 10.66
N SER A 99 -14.07 7.49 11.36
CA SER A 99 -15.18 8.34 11.75
C SER A 99 -14.72 9.47 12.70
N SER A 100 -15.37 10.63 12.64
CA SER A 100 -15.06 11.78 13.49
C SER A 100 -15.27 11.54 14.99
N ASN A 101 -15.92 10.44 15.36
CA ASN A 101 -16.11 10.04 16.76
C ASN A 101 -14.85 9.41 17.36
N HIS A 102 -13.92 8.94 16.52
CA HIS A 102 -12.63 8.41 16.96
C HIS A 102 -11.61 9.56 17.05
N ASN A 103 -10.71 9.52 18.04
CA ASN A 103 -9.62 10.50 18.20
C ASN A 103 -8.51 10.36 17.12
N GLY A 104 -8.89 10.17 15.86
CA GLY A 104 -8.01 9.94 14.72
C GLY A 104 -7.59 8.48 14.53
N LEU A 105 -6.50 8.25 13.79
CA LEU A 105 -6.07 6.92 13.30
C LEU A 105 -5.79 5.88 14.40
N LYS A 106 -5.58 6.31 15.66
CA LYS A 106 -5.26 5.42 16.78
C LYS A 106 -6.46 4.62 17.29
N GLU A 107 -7.66 5.12 17.04
CA GLU A 107 -8.93 4.52 17.46
C GLU A 107 -9.77 4.11 16.25
N ALA A 108 -9.17 4.07 15.06
CA ALA A 108 -9.84 3.67 13.84
C ALA A 108 -10.26 2.19 13.90
N ASP A 109 -11.50 1.91 13.51
CA ASP A 109 -12.03 0.55 13.52
C ASP A 109 -11.59 -0.22 12.27
N PHE A 110 -11.00 -1.39 12.46
CA PHE A 110 -10.61 -2.27 11.36
C PHE A 110 -11.85 -2.90 10.71
N LEU A 111 -12.07 -2.57 9.43
CA LEU A 111 -13.21 -3.03 8.63
C LEU A 111 -12.87 -4.28 7.81
N GLY A 112 -11.61 -4.47 7.45
CA GLY A 112 -11.15 -5.63 6.69
C GLY A 112 -9.80 -5.42 6.03
N GLY A 113 -9.24 -6.47 5.44
CA GLY A 113 -7.99 -6.35 4.72
C GLY A 113 -7.65 -7.58 3.91
N MET A 114 -6.70 -7.42 3.00
CA MET A 114 -6.17 -8.51 2.19
C MET A 114 -4.64 -8.45 2.14
N GLU A 115 -4.03 -9.61 1.95
CA GLU A 115 -2.61 -9.76 1.72
C GLU A 115 -2.39 -10.36 0.33
N CYS A 116 -1.41 -9.83 -0.40
CA CYS A 116 -1.01 -10.34 -1.71
C CYS A 116 0.48 -10.09 -1.93
N THR A 117 1.06 -10.66 -2.98
CA THR A 117 2.38 -10.23 -3.45
C THR A 117 2.23 -9.21 -4.58
N LEU A 118 3.17 -8.28 -4.70
CA LEU A 118 3.15 -7.30 -5.81
C LEU A 118 3.19 -8.02 -7.18
N GLY A 119 3.88 -9.16 -7.27
CA GLY A 119 3.88 -9.99 -8.48
C GLY A 119 2.54 -10.69 -8.79
N GLN A 120 1.65 -10.86 -7.82
CA GLN A 120 0.28 -11.36 -8.05
C GLN A 120 -0.67 -10.24 -8.51
N VAL A 121 -0.35 -8.99 -8.18
CA VAL A 121 -1.15 -7.84 -8.60
C VAL A 121 -0.80 -7.55 -10.06
N GLY A 122 -1.55 -8.17 -10.99
CA GLY A 122 -1.55 -7.73 -12.39
C GLY A 122 -2.00 -6.27 -12.51
N ILE A 123 -1.92 -5.68 -13.72
CA ILE A 123 -2.35 -4.29 -14.06
C ILE A 123 -3.79 -3.93 -13.63
N THR A 124 -4.55 -4.87 -13.08
CA THR A 124 -5.97 -4.73 -12.77
C THR A 124 -6.17 -4.23 -11.34
N ALA A 125 -7.03 -3.21 -11.21
CA ALA A 125 -7.46 -2.61 -9.96
C ALA A 125 -7.73 -3.65 -8.87
N VAL A 126 -7.26 -3.37 -7.65
CA VAL A 126 -7.53 -4.20 -6.49
C VAL A 126 -8.96 -3.90 -6.04
N PHE A 127 -9.87 -4.85 -6.30
CA PHE A 127 -11.25 -4.80 -5.83
C PHE A 127 -11.37 -5.50 -4.48
N PHE A 128 -11.73 -4.74 -3.45
CA PHE A 128 -12.04 -5.31 -2.14
C PHE A 128 -13.51 -5.70 -2.12
N SER A 129 -13.79 -6.99 -1.88
CA SER A 129 -15.09 -7.41 -1.37
C SER A 129 -14.90 -7.65 0.12
N CYS A 130 -15.34 -6.71 0.95
CA CYS A 130 -15.52 -7.00 2.37
C CYS A 130 -16.68 -7.99 2.47
N HIS A 131 -16.47 -9.12 3.14
CA HIS A 131 -17.52 -10.09 3.44
C HIS A 131 -17.83 -10.09 4.93
#